data_AF-W0FS13-F1
#
_entry.id   AF-W0FS13-F1
#
_cell.length_a   1.000
_cell.length_b   1.000
_cell.length_c   1.000
_cell.angle_alpha   90.00
_cell.angle_beta   90.00
_cell.angle_gamma   90.00
#
_symmetry.space_group_name_H-M   'P 1'
#
loop_
_entity.id
_entity.type
_entity.pdbx_description
1 polymer ?
#
loop_
_entity_poly.entity_id
_entity_poly.type
_entity_poly.pdbx_seq_one_letter_code
_entity_poly.pdbx_strand_id
1 'polypeptide(L)' 'MLYRRVMLARQQMLGSASLNDIAYQCGFNDYSNFLRSFSKIVGMSPSQYRKQLKAYRKKEIDARMAF' A
#
# COMPACT_ATOMS: atom_id res chain seq x y z
N MET A 1 12.34 9.98 9.42
CA MET A 1 12.51 9.71 7.96
C MET A 1 11.77 8.47 7.48
N LEU A 2 12.01 7.28 8.04
CA LEU A 2 11.40 6.02 7.57
C LEU A 2 9.86 5.99 7.67
N TYR A 3 9.32 6.44 8.81
CA TYR A 3 7.87 6.50 9.03
C TYR A 3 7.15 7.31 7.95
N ARG A 4 7.67 8.50 7.61
CA ARG A 4 7.11 9.36 6.55
C ARG A 4 7.07 8.64 5.20
N ARG A 5 8.15 7.93 4.83
CA ARG A 5 8.21 7.16 3.57
C ARG A 5 7.14 6.06 3.54
N VAL A 6 6.96 5.34 4.65
CA VAL A 6 5.91 4.31 4.75
C VAL A 6 4.51 4.91 4.68
N MET A 7 4.27 6.06 5.30
CA MET A 7 2.97 6.73 5.24
C MET A 7 2.61 7.20 3.82
N LEU A 8 3.58 7.75 3.08
CA LEU A 8 3.37 8.09 1.66
C LEU A 8 3.06 6.83 0.83
N ALA A 9 3.78 5.74 1.06
CA ALA A 9 3.53 4.49 0.36
C ALA A 9 2.11 3.97 0.60
N ARG A 10 1.57 4.08 1.82
CA ARG A 10 0.19 3.69 2.16
C ARG A 10 -0.84 4.44 1.34
N GLN A 11 -0.66 5.76 1.14
CA GLN A 11 -1.60 6.61 0.40
C GLN A 11 -1.70 6.21 -1.09
N GLN A 12 -0.61 5.67 -1.65
CA GLN A 12 -0.54 5.31 -3.07
C GLN A 12 -1.04 3.88 -3.36
N MET A 13 -1.43 3.11 -2.35
CA MET A 13 -1.75 1.67 -2.49
C MET A 13 -2.95 1.35 -3.39
N LEU A 14 -3.90 2.28 -3.52
CA LEU A 14 -5.07 2.13 -4.39
C LEU A 14 -4.83 2.59 -5.84
N GLY A 15 -3.66 3.18 -6.12
CA GLY A 15 -3.28 3.59 -7.47
C GLY A 15 -2.96 2.41 -8.39
N SER A 16 -2.59 2.74 -9.63
CA SER A 16 -2.17 1.79 -10.67
C SER A 16 -0.71 1.35 -10.55
N ALA A 17 0.12 2.07 -9.79
CA ALA A 17 1.55 1.80 -9.67
C ALA A 17 1.85 0.42 -9.06
N SER A 18 2.94 -0.22 -9.51
CA SER A 18 3.41 -1.47 -8.89
C SER A 18 3.92 -1.22 -7.47
N LEU A 19 4.05 -2.27 -6.64
CA LEU A 19 4.62 -2.11 -5.30
C LEU A 19 6.08 -1.66 -5.35
N ASN A 20 6.80 -2.04 -6.42
CA ASN A 20 8.19 -1.67 -6.63
C ASN A 20 8.30 -0.18 -6.95
N ASP A 21 7.44 0.34 -7.84
CA ASP A 21 7.42 1.77 -8.19
C ASP A 21 7.07 2.63 -6.98
N ILE A 22 6.07 2.21 -6.18
CA ILE A 22 5.72 2.91 -4.94
C ILE A 22 6.90 2.95 -3.97
N ALA A 23 7.67 1.86 -3.86
CA ALA A 23 8.85 1.83 -3.00
C ALA A 23 9.87 2.91 -3.44
N TYR A 24 10.23 2.96 -4.72
CA TYR A 24 11.17 3.94 -5.26
C TYR A 24 10.65 5.37 -5.15
N GLN A 25 9.38 5.62 -5.50
CA GLN A 25 8.76 6.94 -5.39
C GLN A 25 8.71 7.46 -3.96
N CYS A 26 8.62 6.56 -2.97
CA CYS A 26 8.65 6.91 -1.56
C CYS A 26 10.06 7.00 -0.97
N GLY A 27 11.11 6.90 -1.80
CA GLY A 27 12.50 7.07 -1.40
C GLY A 27 13.11 5.85 -0.73
N PHE A 28 12.68 4.64 -1.07
CA PHE A 28 13.42 3.41 -0.75
C PHE A 28 14.42 3.11 -1.86
N ASN A 29 15.63 2.71 -1.47
CA ASN A 29 16.71 2.39 -2.41
C ASN A 29 16.59 0.97 -2.96
N ASP A 30 15.86 0.09 -2.26
CA ASP A 30 15.59 -1.28 -2.67
C ASP A 30 14.27 -1.78 -2.10
N TYR A 31 13.72 -2.78 -2.78
CA TYR A 31 12.44 -3.36 -2.47
C TYR A 31 12.43 -4.13 -1.13
N SER A 32 13.53 -4.80 -0.77
CA SER A 32 13.60 -5.59 0.47
C SER A 32 13.53 -4.70 1.72
N ASN A 33 14.21 -3.55 1.70
CA ASN A 33 14.15 -2.55 2.77
C ASN A 33 12.75 -1.93 2.89
N PHE A 34 12.07 -1.71 1.77
CA PHE A 34 10.66 -1.31 1.76
C PHE A 34 9.77 -2.37 2.43
N LEU A 35 9.85 -3.63 2.02
CA LEU A 35 9.03 -4.72 2.57
C LEU A 35 9.18 -4.84 4.09
N ARG A 36 10.42 -4.83 4.59
CA ARG A 36 10.71 -4.92 6.03
C ARG A 36 10.17 -3.72 6.80
N SER A 37 10.46 -2.52 6.31
CA SER A 37 10.08 -1.26 6.98
C SER A 37 8.57 -1.07 7.00
N PHE A 38 7.91 -1.35 5.88
CA PHE A 38 6.46 -1.26 5.77
C PHE A 38 5.80 -2.27 6.71
N SER A 39 6.21 -3.54 6.67
CA SER A 39 5.65 -4.58 7.55
C SER A 39 5.82 -4.23 9.03
N LYS A 40 6.99 -3.71 9.42
CA LYS A 40 7.26 -3.28 10.80
C LYS A 40 6.36 -2.14 11.27
N ILE A 41 6.07 -1.17 10.41
CA ILE A 41 5.31 0.04 10.78
C ILE A 41 3.79 -0.17 10.61
N VAL A 42 3.37 -0.93 9.61
CA VAL A 42 1.96 -1.15 9.24
C VAL A 42 1.39 -2.40 9.89
N GLY A 43 2.23 -3.35 10.29
CA GLY A 43 1.82 -4.62 10.89
C GLY A 43 1.51 -5.73 9.87
N MET A 44 1.63 -5.46 8.57
CA MET A 44 1.42 -6.46 7.50
C MET A 44 2.19 -6.08 6.24
N SER A 45 2.37 -7.04 5.32
CA SER A 45 3.08 -6.78 4.07
C SER A 45 2.34 -5.79 3.15
N PRO A 46 3.07 -5.02 2.32
CA PRO A 46 2.45 -4.12 1.33
C PRO A 46 1.44 -4.80 0.40
N SER A 47 1.72 -6.05 0.00
CA SER A 47 0.84 -6.83 -0.87
C SER A 47 -0.48 -7.19 -0.18
N GLN A 48 -0.41 -7.69 1.05
CA GLN A 48 -1.60 -7.98 1.86
C GLN A 48 -2.42 -6.72 2.10
N TYR A 49 -1.76 -5.62 2.48
CA TYR A 49 -2.41 -4.34 2.70
C TYR A 49 -3.13 -3.83 1.44
N ARG A 50 -2.46 -3.86 0.28
CA ARG A 50 -3.06 -3.47 -1.01
C ARG A 50 -4.26 -4.35 -1.38
N LYS A 51 -4.15 -5.67 -1.18
CA LYS A 51 -5.25 -6.62 -1.46
C LYS A 51 -6.46 -6.31 -0.58
N GLN A 52 -6.22 -6.06 0.70
CA GLN A 52 -7.28 -5.72 1.65
C GLN A 52 -7.98 -4.40 1.27
N LEU A 53 -7.22 -3.36 0.92
CA LEU A 53 -7.80 -2.09 0.45
C LEU A 53 -8.64 -2.25 -0.82
N LYS A 54 -8.17 -3.02 -1.81
CA LYS A 54 -8.94 -3.31 -3.03
C LYS A 54 -10.23 -4.07 -2.72
N ALA A 55 -10.19 -5.01 -1.78
CA ALA A 55 -11.37 -5.75 -1.36
C ALA A 55 -12.40 -4.84 -0.67
N TYR A 56 -11.97 -3.94 0.22
CA TYR A 56 -12.87 -2.95 0.84
C TYR A 56 -13.48 -2.02 -0.20
N ARG A 57 -12.68 -1.47 -1.12
CA ARG A 57 -13.16 -0.59 -2.19
C ARG A 57 -14.17 -1.29 -3.09
N LYS A 58 -13.94 -2.57 -3.42
CA LYS A 58 -14.89 -3.37 -4.20
C LYS A 58 -16.22 -3.55 -3.46
N LYS A 59 -16.19 -3.98 -2.18
CA LYS A 59 -17.40 -4.13 -1.36
C LYS A 59 -18.21 -2.83 -1.24
N GLU A 60 -17.53 -1.70 -1.10
CA GLU A 60 -18.17 -0.38 -1.03
C GLU A 60 -18.87 0.00 -2.34
N ILE A 61 -18.24 -0.28 -3.49
CA ILE A 61 -18.84 -0.05 -4.81
C ILE A 61 -20.02 -0.99 -5.03
N ASP A 62 -19.86 -2.28 -4.76
CA ASP A 62 -20.93 -3.28 -4.91
C ASP A 62 -22.15 -2.91 -4.05
N ALA A 63 -21.93 -2.46 -2.80
CA ALA A 63 -23.00 -2.00 -1.92
C ALA A 63 -23.69 -0.72 -2.43
N ARG A 64 -22.97 0.21 -3.06
CA ARG A 64 -23.54 1.43 -3.65
C ARG A 64 -24.38 1.16 -4.90
N MET A 65 -24.01 0.15 -5.69
CA MET A 65 -24.69 -0.22 -6.94
C MET A 65 -25.90 -1.14 -6.73
N ALA A 66 -26.12 -1.65 -5.51
CA ALA A 66 -27.23 -2.52 -5.16
C ALA A 66 -28.52 -1.76 -4.78
N PHE A 67 -28.54 -0.44 -4.95
CA PHE A 67 -29.68 0.48 -4.76
C PHE A 67 -29.99 1.20 -6.07
#